data_AF-A0A0F7INS6-F1
#
_entry.id   AF-A0A0F7INS6-F1
#
_cell.length_a   1.000
_cell.length_b   1.000
_cell.length_c   1.000
_cell.angle_alpha   90.00
_cell.angle_beta   90.00
_cell.angle_gamma   90.00
#
_symmetry.space_group_name_H-M   'P 1'
#
loop_
_entity.id
_entity.type
_entity.pdbx_description
1 polymer ?
#
loop_
_entity_poly.entity_id
_entity_poly.type
_entity_poly.pdbx_seq_one_letter_code
_entity_poly.pdbx_strand_id
1 'polypeptide(L)'
;EFNGRQLSNGSEQLKTVIIRPNLMYGEEDNHFITKILSITKANSGQLRRIDNVFTRMQPVYVGNVAWSCLKAKKRLQIDPKITGEEFIITDDTKIV
;
A
#
# COMPACT_ATOMS: atom_id res chain seq x y z
N GLU A 1 -21.83 4.18 -1.62
CA GLU A 1 -20.86 3.29 -2.30
C GLU A 1 -21.14 3.27 -3.80
N PHE A 2 -20.11 3.23 -4.66
CA PHE A 2 -20.29 3.22 -6.13
C PHE A 2 -20.21 1.83 -6.76
N ASN A 3 -19.74 0.83 -6.00
CA ASN A 3 -19.72 -0.56 -6.42
C ASN A 3 -21.14 -1.05 -6.78
N GLY A 4 -21.28 -1.81 -7.86
CA GLY A 4 -22.57 -2.30 -8.33
C GLY A 4 -23.42 -1.27 -9.10
N ARG A 5 -22.94 -0.03 -9.28
CA ARG A 5 -23.64 0.96 -10.10
C ARG A 5 -23.67 0.52 -11.56
N GLN A 6 -24.85 0.56 -12.18
CA GLN A 6 -25.01 0.20 -13.59
C GLN A 6 -24.22 1.14 -14.50
N LEU A 7 -23.51 0.57 -15.48
CA LEU A 7 -22.77 1.32 -16.49
C LEU A 7 -23.71 1.82 -17.59
N SER A 8 -23.25 2.79 -18.38
CA SER A 8 -24.05 3.41 -19.46
C SER A 8 -24.43 2.43 -20.58
N ASN A 9 -23.75 1.29 -20.70
CA ASN A 9 -24.09 0.24 -21.64
C ASN A 9 -25.31 -0.61 -21.23
N GLY A 10 -25.82 -0.42 -20.01
CA GLY A 10 -27.03 -1.07 -19.50
C GLY A 10 -26.88 -2.56 -19.17
N SER A 11 -25.77 -3.21 -19.54
CA SER A 11 -25.56 -4.65 -19.33
C SER A 11 -24.55 -4.96 -18.23
N GLU A 12 -23.70 -4.01 -17.85
CA GLU A 12 -22.63 -4.21 -16.88
C GLU A 12 -22.78 -3.32 -15.64
N GLN A 13 -22.14 -3.73 -14.56
CA GLN A 13 -22.05 -2.97 -13.30
C GLN A 13 -20.60 -2.60 -12.99
N LEU A 14 -20.41 -1.44 -12.37
CA LEU A 14 -19.11 -0.97 -11.90
C LEU A 14 -18.57 -1.90 -10.82
N LYS A 15 -17.45 -2.57 -11.11
CA LYS A 15 -16.75 -3.41 -10.14
C LYS A 15 -15.58 -2.64 -9.55
N THR A 16 -15.52 -2.56 -8.23
CA THR A 16 -14.42 -1.89 -7.52
C THR A 16 -13.75 -2.84 -6.52
N VAL A 17 -12.50 -2.56 -6.17
CA VAL A 17 -11.76 -3.25 -5.10
C VAL A 17 -10.88 -2.22 -4.40
N ILE A 18 -10.72 -2.35 -3.08
CA ILE A 18 -9.87 -1.45 -2.30
C ILE A 18 -8.55 -2.16 -1.98
N ILE A 19 -7.44 -1.46 -2.25
CA ILE A 19 -6.09 -1.90 -1.90
C ILE A 19 -5.54 -0.96 -0.83
N ARG A 20 -5.19 -1.49 0.34
CA ARG A 20 -4.73 -0.74 1.50
C ARG A 20 -3.30 -1.12 1.85
N PRO A 21 -2.32 -0.40 1.30
CA PRO A 21 -0.96 -0.59 1.73
C PRO A 21 -0.79 -0.12 3.19
N ASN A 22 0.05 -0.83 3.94
CA ASN A 22 0.65 -0.31 5.16
C ASN A 22 1.62 0.85 4.82
N LEU A 23 2.36 1.33 5.82
CA LEU A 23 3.38 2.37 5.64
C LEU A 23 4.27 2.10 4.41
N MET A 24 4.27 3.00 3.42
CA MET A 24 4.99 2.79 2.17
C MET A 24 6.38 3.43 2.18
N TYR A 25 7.31 2.84 1.44
CA TYR A 25 8.60 3.42 1.10
C TYR A 25 9.02 3.02 -0.32
N GLY A 26 9.97 3.75 -0.92
CA GLY A 26 10.54 3.38 -2.21
C GLY A 26 10.95 4.59 -3.03
N GLU A 27 10.90 4.44 -4.35
CA GLU A 27 11.23 5.50 -5.30
C GLU A 27 10.37 6.74 -5.09
N GLU A 28 10.96 7.91 -5.29
CA GLU A 28 10.31 9.22 -5.16
C GLU A 28 9.72 9.51 -3.75
N ASP A 29 10.10 8.75 -2.72
CA ASP A 29 9.75 9.06 -1.34
C ASP A 29 10.42 10.38 -0.91
N ASN A 30 9.62 11.38 -0.55
CA ASN A 30 10.11 12.69 -0.10
C ASN A 30 9.94 12.93 1.41
N HIS A 31 9.37 11.97 2.14
CA HIS A 31 8.82 12.22 3.46
C HIS A 31 9.22 11.21 4.52
N PHE A 32 9.45 9.94 4.17
CA PHE A 32 9.72 8.90 5.14
C PHE A 32 11.21 8.56 5.22
N ILE A 33 11.69 7.63 4.39
CA ILE A 33 13.08 7.16 4.42
C ILE A 33 14.03 8.30 4.06
N THR A 34 13.72 9.09 3.03
CA THR A 34 14.59 10.21 2.63
C THR A 34 14.71 11.27 3.71
N LYS A 35 13.63 11.56 4.45
CA LYS A 35 13.68 12.50 5.57
C LYS A 35 14.51 11.95 6.72
N ILE A 36 14.31 10.67 7.08
CA ILE A 36 15.12 9.97 8.09
C ILE A 36 16.61 10.06 7.73
N LEU A 37 16.98 9.75 6.49
CA LEU A 37 18.36 9.85 6.01
C LEU A 37 18.89 11.29 6.08
N SER A 38 18.10 12.29 5.71
CA SER A 38 18.49 13.70 5.78
C SER A 38 18.80 14.16 7.22
N ILE A 39 17.96 13.75 8.18
CA ILE A 39 18.10 14.08 9.60
C ILE A 39 19.33 13.37 10.17
N THR A 40 19.52 12.10 9.80
CA THR A 40 20.70 11.31 10.19
C THR A 40 21.99 11.97 9.73
N LYS A 41 22.03 12.42 8.47
CA LYS A 41 23.20 13.11 7.90
C LYS A 41 23.47 14.44 8.60
N ALA A 42 22.44 15.21 8.92
CA ALA A 42 22.57 16.47 9.66
C ALA A 42 23.05 16.25 11.12
N ASN A 43 22.74 15.09 11.70
CA ASN A 43 23.09 14.72 13.07
C ASN A 43 24.34 13.82 13.14
N SER A 44 25.34 14.05 12.28
CA SER A 44 26.62 13.31 12.29
C SER A 44 26.46 11.78 12.21
N GLY A 45 25.48 11.31 11.44
CA GLY A 45 25.20 9.88 11.28
C GLY A 45 24.35 9.27 12.40
N GLN A 46 23.82 10.08 13.32
CA GLN A 46 23.05 9.60 14.47
C GLN A 46 21.55 9.80 14.28
N LEU A 47 20.77 8.75 14.56
CA LEU A 47 19.32 8.82 14.66
C LEU A 47 18.89 8.91 16.11
N ARG A 48 18.09 9.94 16.42
CA ARG A 48 17.43 10.02 17.72
C ARG A 48 16.37 8.94 17.79
N ARG A 49 16.40 8.16 18.86
CA ARG A 49 15.32 7.23 19.19
C ARG A 49 14.08 8.01 19.64
N ILE A 50 12.99 7.88 18.90
CA ILE A 50 11.73 8.60 19.15
C ILE A 50 10.80 7.79 20.07
N ASP A 51 10.88 6.46 20.03
CA ASP A 51 9.97 5.54 20.75
C ASP A 51 10.71 4.35 21.38
N ASN A 52 10.00 3.47 22.06
CA ASN A 52 10.50 2.26 22.72
C ASN A 52 10.87 1.14 21.70
N VAL A 53 11.43 0.02 22.18
CA VAL A 53 11.90 -1.11 21.32
C VAL A 53 10.77 -2.09 20.94
N PHE A 54 9.56 -1.88 21.43
CA PHE A 54 8.43 -2.78 21.21
C PHE A 54 7.58 -2.40 19.99
N THR A 55 7.74 -1.19 19.47
CA THR A 55 7.03 -0.74 18.28
C THR A 55 7.50 -1.50 17.04
N ARG A 56 6.60 -2.29 16.48
CA ARG A 56 6.81 -3.10 15.29
C ARG A 56 6.09 -2.45 14.11
N MET A 57 6.78 -2.32 12.98
CA MET A 57 6.21 -1.81 11.73
C MET A 57 6.49 -2.80 10.61
N GLN A 58 5.54 -2.92 9.68
CA GLN A 58 5.67 -3.71 8.46
C GLN A 58 5.51 -2.79 7.25
N PRO A 59 6.55 -2.00 6.92
CA PRO A 59 6.49 -1.14 5.75
C PRO A 59 6.46 -1.99 4.48
N VAL A 60 5.82 -1.46 3.44
CA VAL A 60 5.67 -2.11 2.14
C VAL A 60 6.34 -1.28 1.06
N TYR A 61 7.09 -1.92 0.18
CA TYR A 61 7.75 -1.26 -0.94
C TYR A 61 6.71 -0.78 -1.98
N VAL A 62 6.86 0.45 -2.48
CA VAL A 62 5.90 1.10 -3.39
C VAL A 62 5.68 0.31 -4.68
N GLY A 63 6.71 -0.34 -5.21
CA GLY A 63 6.59 -1.21 -6.38
C GLY A 63 5.70 -2.43 -6.14
N ASN A 64 5.73 -3.00 -4.93
CA ASN A 64 4.88 -4.13 -4.56
C ASN A 64 3.41 -3.70 -4.43
N VAL A 65 3.17 -2.48 -3.91
CA VAL A 65 1.82 -1.88 -3.88
C VAL A 65 1.30 -1.66 -5.31
N ALA A 66 2.11 -1.06 -6.19
CA ALA A 66 1.74 -0.87 -7.59
C ALA A 66 1.42 -2.21 -8.29
N TRP A 67 2.23 -3.24 -8.02
CA TRP A 67 1.99 -4.59 -8.53
C TRP A 67 0.67 -5.18 -8.02
N SER A 68 0.33 -4.97 -6.75
CA SER A 68 -0.93 -5.42 -6.17
C SER A 68 -2.15 -4.77 -6.85
N CYS A 69 -2.08 -3.48 -7.19
CA CYS A 69 -3.13 -2.79 -7.95
C CYS A 69 -3.33 -3.41 -9.34
N LEU A 70 -2.25 -3.76 -10.04
CA LEU A 70 -2.33 -4.44 -11.34
C LEU A 70 -2.92 -5.85 -11.21
N LYS A 71 -2.56 -6.59 -10.17
CA LYS A 71 -3.13 -7.91 -9.86
C LYS A 71 -4.61 -7.82 -9.54
N ALA A 72 -5.02 -6.85 -8.73
CA ALA A 72 -6.41 -6.62 -8.37
C ALA A 72 -7.26 -6.27 -9.61
N LYS A 73 -6.77 -5.37 -10.48
CA LYS A 73 -7.41 -5.06 -11.77
C LYS A 73 -7.62 -6.32 -12.61
N LYS A 74 -6.58 -7.14 -12.79
CA LYS A 74 -6.67 -8.39 -13.57
C LYS A 74 -7.65 -9.37 -12.94
N ARG A 75 -7.67 -9.47 -11.61
CA ARG A 75 -8.56 -10.37 -10.89
C ARG A 75 -10.03 -9.94 -10.99
N LEU A 76 -10.33 -8.63 -10.94
CA LEU A 76 -11.69 -8.09 -11.05
C LEU A 76 -12.39 -8.49 -12.35
N GLN A 77 -11.62 -8.77 -13.40
CA GLN A 77 -12.13 -9.20 -14.71
C GLN A 77 -12.58 -10.66 -14.73
N ILE A 78 -11.97 -11.52 -13.91
CA ILE A 78 -12.16 -12.97 -13.98
C ILE A 78 -12.89 -13.54 -12.76
N ASP A 79 -12.85 -12.85 -11.63
CA ASP A 79 -13.39 -13.34 -10.36
C ASP A 79 -14.30 -12.26 -9.72
N PRO A 80 -15.63 -12.41 -9.82
CA PRO A 80 -16.55 -11.43 -9.25
C PRO A 80 -16.49 -11.40 -7.71
N LYS A 81 -15.94 -12.42 -7.05
CA LYS A 81 -15.93 -12.51 -5.58
C LYS A 81 -15.10 -11.43 -4.90
N ILE A 82 -14.15 -10.83 -5.62
CA ILE A 82 -13.32 -9.75 -5.07
C ILE A 82 -13.96 -8.36 -5.24
N THR A 83 -15.15 -8.29 -5.82
CA THR A 83 -15.85 -7.02 -6.09
C THR A 83 -16.44 -6.48 -4.80
N GLY A 84 -16.11 -5.24 -4.45
CA GLY A 84 -16.51 -4.61 -3.19
C GLY A 84 -15.61 -4.96 -2.00
N GLU A 85 -14.63 -5.85 -2.19
CA GLU A 85 -13.72 -6.28 -1.14
C GLU A 85 -12.58 -5.28 -0.90
N GLU A 86 -11.96 -5.44 0.27
CA GLU A 86 -10.82 -4.67 0.74
C GLU A 86 -9.66 -5.61 1.08
N PHE A 87 -8.46 -5.30 0.59
CA PHE A 87 -7.25 -6.08 0.84
C PHE A 87 -6.16 -5.20 1.46
N ILE A 88 -5.65 -5.62 2.62
CA ILE A 88 -4.46 -5.04 3.24
C ILE A 88 -3.23 -5.65 2.56
N ILE A 89 -2.31 -4.80 2.11
CA ILE A 89 -1.08 -5.22 1.43
C ILE A 89 0.12 -5.00 2.34
N THR A 90 0.90 -6.05 2.47
CA THR A 90 2.14 -6.08 3.24
C THR A 90 3.21 -6.79 2.42
N ASP A 91 4.47 -6.48 2.71
CA ASP A 91 5.56 -7.34 2.29
C ASP A 91 5.68 -8.47 3.32
N ASP A 92 5.73 -9.73 2.87
CA ASP A 92 5.82 -10.96 3.68
C ASP A 92 7.14 -11.09 4.48
N THR A 93 7.69 -9.94 4.86
CA THR A 93 8.80 -9.73 5.75
C THR A 93 8.36 -10.04 7.17
N LYS A 94 9.05 -10.99 7.82
CA LYS A 94 8.80 -11.33 9.22
C LYS A 94 8.99 -10.12 10.11
N ILE A 95 8.00 -9.87 10.97
CA ILE A 95 8.08 -8.85 12.01
C ILE A 95 8.90 -9.43 13.17
N VAL A 96 10.17 -9.04 13.27
CA VAL A 96 11.09 -9.44 14.36
C VAL A 96 10.84 -8.66 15.64
#